data_AF-A0A967DH63-F1
#
_entry.id   AF-A0A967DH63-F1
#
_cell.length_a   1.000
_cell.length_b   1.000
_cell.length_c   1.000
_cell.angle_alpha   90.00
_cell.angle_beta   90.00
_cell.angle_gamma   90.00
#
_symmetry.space_group_name_H-M   'P 1'
#
loop_
_entity.id
_entity.type
_entity.pdbx_description
1 polymer ?
#
loop_
_entity_poly.entity_id
_entity_poly.type
_entity_poly.pdbx_seq_one_letter_code
_entity_poly.pdbx_strand_id
1 'polypeptide(L)'
;VERPPHYDTFAEFQYAYHYGDTYAPFIKHDEPLRTECQHFIDCIANGTTPITSGATGLDVVRILEASSQSLKNQGAPVSLPIAGAAYSRSPFPRKGA
;
A
#
# COMPACT_ATOMS: atom_id res chain seq x y z
N VAL A 1 11.58 21.40 -5.54
CA VAL A 1 10.21 21.63 -5.06
C VAL A 1 10.16 23.05 -4.56
N GLU A 2 9.45 23.89 -5.29
CA GLU A 2 9.25 25.30 -4.96
C GLU A 2 8.50 25.39 -3.62
N ARG A 3 8.99 26.22 -2.69
CA ARG A 3 8.29 26.41 -1.41
C ARG A 3 7.06 27.28 -1.69
N PRO A 4 5.85 26.86 -1.28
CA PRO A 4 4.68 27.69 -1.45
C PRO A 4 4.84 29.01 -0.69
N PRO A 5 4.28 30.13 -1.21
CA PRO A 5 4.29 31.41 -0.51
C PRO A 5 3.59 31.30 0.86
N HIS A 6 3.95 32.20 1.79
CA HIS A 6 3.31 32.29 3.10
C HIS A 6 1.85 32.74 2.94
N TYR A 7 0.92 32.05 3.58
CA TYR A 7 -0.52 32.33 3.48
C TYR A 7 -0.98 33.11 4.71
N ASP A 8 -1.67 34.23 4.50
CA ASP A 8 -2.12 35.10 5.58
C ASP A 8 -3.58 34.79 6.00
N THR A 9 -4.33 34.03 5.20
CA THR A 9 -5.74 33.69 5.48
C THR A 9 -6.07 32.20 5.29
N PHE A 10 -7.06 31.70 6.03
CA PHE A 10 -7.51 30.29 5.97
C PHE A 10 -8.00 29.86 4.58
N ALA A 11 -8.57 30.80 3.81
CA ALA A 11 -9.06 30.53 2.45
C ALA A 11 -7.91 30.29 1.45
N GLU A 12 -6.78 30.99 1.61
CA GLU A 12 -5.61 30.84 0.74
C GLU A 12 -4.88 29.51 0.97
N PHE A 13 -4.92 28.99 2.20
CA PHE A 13 -4.36 27.68 2.54
C PHE A 13 -5.06 26.51 1.81
N GLN A 14 -6.39 26.56 1.64
CA GLN A 14 -7.12 25.53 0.91
C GLN A 14 -6.86 25.58 -0.60
N TYR A 15 -6.66 26.78 -1.16
CA TYR A 15 -6.33 26.95 -2.57
C TYR A 15 -4.97 26.30 -2.90
N ALA A 16 -3.98 26.46 -2.02
CA ALA A 16 -2.63 25.91 -2.20
C ALA A 16 -2.54 24.39 -2.35
N TYR A 17 -3.36 23.64 -1.60
CA TYR A 17 -3.30 22.17 -1.60
C TYR A 17 -3.92 21.52 -2.85
N HIS A 18 -4.79 22.23 -3.54
CA HIS A 18 -5.45 21.77 -4.76
C HIS A 18 -4.91 22.48 -6.01
N TYR A 19 -3.90 23.34 -5.86
CA TYR A 19 -3.28 24.06 -6.96
C TYR A 19 -2.15 23.23 -7.58
N GLY A 20 -2.43 22.63 -8.73
CA GLY A 20 -1.47 21.85 -9.51
C GLY A 20 -2.16 20.92 -10.51
N ASP A 21 -1.43 20.49 -11.53
CA ASP A 21 -1.94 19.55 -12.51
C ASP A 21 -2.23 18.19 -11.85
N THR A 22 -3.47 17.72 -11.95
CA THR A 22 -3.85 16.38 -11.52
C THR A 22 -3.87 15.46 -12.74
N TYR A 23 -3.02 14.44 -12.71
CA TYR A 23 -3.04 13.37 -13.70
C TYR A 23 -3.78 12.14 -13.13
N ALA A 24 -4.95 11.85 -13.69
CA ALA A 24 -5.64 10.59 -13.45
C ALA A 24 -5.31 9.62 -14.59
N PRO A 25 -4.55 8.53 -14.34
CA PRO A 25 -4.26 7.56 -15.38
C PRO A 25 -5.53 6.83 -15.79
N PHE A 26 -5.65 6.50 -17.08
CA PHE A 26 -6.68 5.60 -17.55
C PHE A 26 -6.41 4.19 -17.01
N ILE A 27 -7.38 3.62 -16.29
CA ILE A 27 -7.34 2.24 -15.81
C ILE A 27 -8.36 1.44 -16.60
N LYS A 28 -7.92 0.34 -17.20
CA LYS A 28 -8.82 -0.55 -17.92
C LYS A 28 -9.83 -1.16 -16.94
N HIS A 29 -11.11 -1.03 -17.25
CA HIS A 29 -12.19 -1.64 -16.49
C HIS A 29 -12.36 -3.11 -16.89
N ASP A 30 -11.52 -3.97 -16.34
CA ASP A 30 -11.77 -5.41 -16.32
C ASP A 30 -12.55 -5.79 -15.05
N GLU A 31 -13.39 -6.82 -15.13
CA GLU A 31 -14.12 -7.31 -13.96
C GLU A 31 -13.13 -7.99 -12.99
N PRO A 32 -12.92 -7.45 -11.78
CA PRO A 32 -11.82 -7.90 -10.92
C PRO A 32 -11.94 -9.36 -10.49
N LEU A 33 -13.14 -9.82 -10.12
CA LEU A 33 -13.32 -11.17 -9.61
C LEU A 33 -13.05 -12.22 -10.69
N ARG A 34 -13.52 -11.99 -11.92
CA ARG A 34 -13.23 -12.85 -13.07
C ARG A 34 -11.74 -12.89 -13.36
N THR A 35 -11.06 -11.74 -13.30
CA THR A 35 -9.61 -11.68 -13.54
C THR A 35 -8.86 -12.51 -12.51
N GLU A 36 -9.20 -12.38 -11.23
CA GLU A 36 -8.61 -13.17 -10.14
C GLU A 36 -8.92 -14.67 -10.27
N CYS A 37 -10.18 -15.05 -10.55
CA CYS A 37 -10.57 -16.44 -10.74
C CYS A 37 -9.89 -17.08 -11.95
N GLN A 38 -9.74 -16.33 -13.05
CA GLN A 38 -9.01 -16.80 -14.22
C GLN A 38 -7.54 -17.03 -13.88
N HIS A 39 -6.89 -16.06 -13.22
CA HIS A 39 -5.50 -16.19 -12.77
C HIS A 39 -5.30 -17.41 -11.86
N PHE A 40 -6.24 -17.67 -10.95
CA PHE A 40 -6.21 -18.84 -10.08
C PHE A 40 -6.25 -20.16 -10.87
N ILE A 41 -7.17 -20.28 -11.83
CA ILE A 41 -7.28 -21.46 -12.71
C ILE A 41 -6.00 -21.64 -13.54
N ASP A 42 -5.47 -20.56 -14.10
CA ASP A 42 -4.26 -20.59 -14.91
C ASP A 42 -3.04 -21.02 -14.10
N CYS A 43 -2.95 -20.61 -12.83
CA CYS A 43 -1.90 -21.07 -11.93
C CYS A 43 -1.98 -22.57 -11.66
N ILE A 44 -3.19 -23.10 -11.46
CA ILE A 44 -3.41 -24.54 -11.27
C ILE A 44 -3.02 -25.32 -12.53
N ALA A 45 -3.48 -24.86 -13.70
CA ALA A 45 -3.26 -25.54 -14.96
C ALA A 45 -1.77 -25.57 -15.35
N ASN A 46 -1.04 -24.48 -15.08
CA ASN A 46 0.35 -24.33 -15.51
C ASN A 46 1.37 -24.61 -14.40
N GLY A 47 0.91 -24.89 -13.16
CA GLY A 47 1.81 -25.05 -12.00
C GLY A 47 2.61 -23.79 -11.66
N THR A 48 2.10 -22.60 -12.01
CA THR A 48 2.80 -21.34 -11.76
C THR A 48 2.51 -20.80 -10.36
N THR A 49 3.43 -20.01 -9.81
CA THR A 49 3.23 -19.37 -8.51
C THR A 49 2.24 -18.22 -8.64
N PRO A 50 1.14 -18.20 -7.86
CA PRO A 50 0.17 -17.11 -7.91
C PRO A 50 0.76 -15.82 -7.34
N ILE A 51 0.29 -14.68 -7.86
CA ILE A 51 0.61 -13.34 -7.35
C ILE A 51 0.23 -13.24 -5.85
N THR A 52 -0.91 -13.83 -5.48
CA THR A 52 -1.45 -13.89 -4.12
C THR A 52 -1.34 -15.32 -3.58
N SER A 53 -0.17 -15.67 -3.06
CA SER A 53 0.10 -16.99 -2.49
C SER A 53 -0.40 -17.13 -1.03
N GLY A 54 -0.49 -18.37 -0.55
CA GLY A 54 -0.78 -18.64 0.87
C GLY A 54 0.27 -18.07 1.83
N ALA A 55 1.54 -17.99 1.42
CA ALA A 55 2.59 -17.36 2.22
C ALA A 55 2.34 -15.85 2.38
N THR A 56 1.98 -15.18 1.29
CA THR A 56 1.57 -13.77 1.31
C THR A 56 0.33 -13.57 2.19
N GLY A 57 -0.64 -14.48 2.11
CA GLY A 57 -1.83 -14.48 2.98
C GLY A 57 -1.51 -14.60 4.47
N LEU A 58 -0.54 -15.45 4.83
CA LEU A 58 -0.07 -15.60 6.22
C LEU A 58 0.54 -14.30 6.76
N ASP A 59 1.31 -13.58 5.93
CA ASP A 59 1.89 -12.30 6.35
C ASP A 59 0.82 -11.22 6.57
N VAL A 60 -0.23 -11.19 5.73
CA VAL A 60 -1.39 -10.31 5.96
C VAL A 60 -2.06 -10.62 7.29
N VAL A 61 -2.30 -11.89 7.61
CA VAL A 61 -2.91 -12.29 8.89
C VAL A 61 -2.04 -11.83 10.07
N ARG A 62 -0.73 -12.03 10.02
CA ARG A 62 0.19 -11.57 11.07
C ARG A 62 0.15 -10.05 11.28
N ILE A 63 0.04 -9.28 10.19
CA ILE A 63 -0.10 -7.82 10.27
C ILE A 63 -1.42 -7.44 10.95
N LEU A 64 -2.53 -8.11 10.60
CA LEU A 64 -3.84 -7.86 11.22
C LEU A 64 -3.85 -8.22 12.71
N GLU A 65 -3.20 -9.31 13.11
CA GLU A 65 -3.04 -9.71 14.50
C GLU A 65 -2.23 -8.68 15.31
N ALA A 66 -1.08 -8.26 14.78
CA ALA A 66 -0.25 -7.24 15.41
C ALA A 66 -0.95 -5.89 15.50
N SER A 67 -1.73 -5.52 14.47
CA SER A 67 -2.55 -4.30 14.49
C SER A 67 -3.62 -4.37 15.59
N SER A 68 -4.28 -5.52 15.72
CA SER A 68 -5.26 -5.76 16.79
C SER A 68 -4.61 -5.70 18.18
N GLN A 69 -3.39 -6.22 18.33
CA GLN A 69 -2.61 -6.11 19.57
C GLN A 69 -2.22 -4.67 19.87
N SER A 70 -1.79 -3.90 18.85
CA SER A 70 -1.44 -2.49 19.00
C SER A 70 -2.63 -1.69 19.49
N LEU A 71 -3.83 -1.91 18.92
CA LEU A 71 -5.06 -1.27 19.37
C LEU A 71 -5.37 -1.55 20.84
N LYS A 72 -5.22 -2.80 21.29
CA LYS A 72 -5.37 -3.17 22.71
C LYS A 72 -4.35 -2.48 23.62
N ASN A 73 -3.17 -2.18 23.08
CA ASN A 73 -2.09 -1.49 23.77
C ASN A 73 -2.10 0.04 23.52
N GLN A 74 -3.27 0.63 23.28
CA GLN A 74 -3.43 2.08 23.06
C GLN A 74 -2.58 2.64 21.91
N GLY A 75 -2.39 1.84 20.85
CA GLY A 75 -1.59 2.22 19.68
C GLY A 75 -0.09 2.04 19.86
N ALA A 76 0.36 1.33 20.91
CA ALA A 76 1.78 1.03 21.08
C ALA A 76 2.31 0.17 19.91
N PRO A 77 3.56 0.38 19.47
CA PRO A 77 4.14 -0.39 18.38
C PRO A 77 4.28 -1.88 18.75
N VAL A 78 3.95 -2.76 17.80
CA VAL A 78 4.08 -4.23 17.92
C VAL A 78 5.06 -4.72 16.87
N SER A 79 6.01 -5.56 17.28
CA SER A 79 7.00 -6.14 16.37
C SER A 79 6.35 -7.20 15.49
N LEU A 80 6.56 -7.11 14.18
CA LEU A 80 6.13 -8.13 13.23
C LEU A 80 7.23 -9.19 13.06
N PRO A 81 6.89 -10.49 13.05
CA PRO A 81 7.82 -11.52 12.64
C PRO A 81 8.02 -11.42 11.12
N ILE A 82 9.12 -10.81 10.69
CA ILE A 82 9.44 -10.69 9.28
C ILE A 82 9.83 -12.08 8.76
N ALA A 83 8.92 -12.76 8.07
CA ALA A 83 9.28 -13.91 7.27
C ALA A 83 9.99 -13.43 5.99
N GLY A 84 11.33 -13.49 6.02
CA GLY A 84 12.17 -13.62 4.83
C GLY A 84 12.11 -12.55 3.74
N ALA A 85 13.02 -11.57 3.84
CA ALA A 85 13.79 -10.96 2.73
C ALA A 85 13.09 -10.24 1.54
N ALA A 86 11.80 -10.38 1.27
CA ALA A 86 11.20 -9.84 0.04
C ALA A 86 10.70 -8.38 0.14
N TYR A 87 10.39 -7.89 1.35
CA TYR A 87 9.81 -6.55 1.54
C TYR A 87 10.83 -5.43 1.82
N SER A 88 12.14 -5.71 1.68
CA SER A 88 13.22 -4.74 1.94
C SER A 88 13.29 -3.58 0.94
N ARG A 89 12.47 -3.56 -0.12
CA ARG A 89 12.40 -2.38 -0.99
C ARG A 89 11.41 -1.39 -0.39
N SER A 90 11.91 -0.52 0.49
CA SER A 90 11.19 0.68 0.86
C SER A 90 10.85 1.45 -0.43
N PRO A 91 9.57 1.67 -0.77
CA PRO A 91 9.21 2.49 -1.93
C PRO A 91 9.60 3.95 -1.73
N PHE A 92 9.92 4.34 -0.49
CA PHE A 92 10.42 5.66 -0.14
C PHE A 92 11.95 5.64 -0.08
N PRO A 93 12.63 6.54 -0.83
CA PRO A 93 14.05 6.75 -0.64
C PRO A 93 14.28 7.30 0.78
N ARG A 94 15.10 6.61 1.59
CA ARG A 94 15.60 7.20 2.84
C ARG A 94 16.48 8.38 2.44
N LYS A 95 16.02 9.61 2.66
CA LYS A 95 16.88 10.79 2.55
C LYS A 95 18.01 10.65 3.56
N GLY A 96 19.24 10.62 3.04
CA GLY A 96 20.46 10.64 3.84
C GLY A 96 20.60 11.95 4.62
N ALA A 97 21.36 11.85 5.71
CA ALA A 97 21.79 12.95 6.57
C ALA A 97 22.66 13.97 5.81
#